data_AF-A0A828RID4-F1
#
_entry.id   AF-A0A828RID4-F1
#
_cell.length_a   1.000
_cell.length_b   1.000
_cell.length_c   1.000
_cell.angle_alpha   90.00
_cell.angle_beta   90.00
_cell.angle_gamma   90.00
#
_symmetry.space_group_name_H-M   'P 1'
#
loop_
_entity.id
_entity.type
_entity.pdbx_description
1 polymer ?
#
loop_
_entity_poly.entity_id
_entity_poly.type
_entity_poly.pdbx_seq_one_letter_code
_entity_poly.pdbx_strand_id
1 'polypeptide(L)'
;MTTAGMALAYLKRGDKERAARLTNRSVKLIDNKKLIGSLHQWASIDCQIAALYLQLEDPDNAIEVANKGIELCREHDSLFLLDELYLCIGRSYILKNDKEEAKKALKIAESLSIARNGSVAEDTILLELKNLEI
;
A
#
# COMPACT_ATOMS: atom_id res chain seq x y z
N MET A 1 -1.61 18.65 -8.44
CA MET A 1 -2.27 17.68 -7.54
C MET A 1 -2.36 16.36 -8.29
N THR A 2 -1.73 15.30 -7.80
CA THR A 2 -1.75 13.98 -8.48
C THR A 2 -3.17 13.42 -8.45
N THR A 3 -3.49 12.58 -9.44
CA THR A 3 -4.81 11.91 -9.53
C THR A 3 -5.13 11.10 -8.26
N ALA A 4 -4.11 10.53 -7.59
CA ALA A 4 -4.25 9.84 -6.30
C ALA A 4 -4.63 10.79 -5.16
N GLY A 5 -4.04 11.99 -5.09
CA GLY A 5 -4.42 13.00 -4.10
C GLY A 5 -5.88 13.45 -4.25
N MET A 6 -6.37 13.58 -5.49
CA MET A 6 -7.79 13.86 -5.73
C MET A 6 -8.69 12.67 -5.35
N ALA A 7 -8.27 11.43 -5.63
CA ALA A 7 -8.99 10.24 -5.22
C ALA A 7 -9.18 10.20 -3.69
N LEU A 8 -8.13 10.47 -2.93
CA LEU A 8 -8.17 10.56 -1.47
C LEU A 8 -9.14 11.65 -0.99
N ALA A 9 -9.14 12.82 -1.64
CA ALA A 9 -10.05 13.90 -1.29
C ALA A 9 -11.52 13.53 -1.50
N TYR A 10 -11.85 12.80 -2.58
CA TYR A 10 -13.21 12.30 -2.81
C TYR A 10 -13.59 11.20 -1.82
N LEU A 11 -12.67 10.29 -1.48
CA LEU A 11 -12.90 9.25 -0.50
C LEU A 11 -13.21 9.84 0.88
N LYS A 12 -12.44 10.85 1.32
CA LYS A 12 -12.70 11.60 2.57
C LYS A 12 -14.06 12.32 2.59
N ARG A 13 -14.64 12.60 1.42
CA ARG A 13 -15.98 13.18 1.26
C ARG A 13 -17.08 12.12 1.13
N GLY A 14 -16.75 10.84 1.21
CA GLY A 14 -17.68 9.72 1.05
C GLY A 14 -18.00 9.38 -0.42
N ASP A 15 -17.42 10.06 -1.39
CA ASP A 15 -17.64 9.79 -2.82
C ASP A 15 -16.71 8.67 -3.29
N LYS A 16 -17.04 7.43 -2.86
CA LYS A 16 -16.28 6.21 -3.19
C LYS A 16 -16.20 5.98 -4.70
N GLU A 17 -17.24 6.31 -5.46
CA GLU A 17 -17.29 6.10 -6.90
C GLU A 17 -16.27 6.99 -7.64
N ARG A 18 -16.21 8.29 -7.33
CA ARG A 18 -15.19 9.19 -7.91
C ARG A 18 -13.80 8.81 -7.44
N ALA A 19 -13.64 8.45 -6.17
CA ALA A 19 -12.37 7.97 -5.65
C ALA A 19 -11.87 6.77 -6.46
N ALA A 20 -12.68 5.73 -6.65
CA ALA A 20 -12.32 4.54 -7.42
C ALA A 20 -11.93 4.88 -8.87
N ARG A 21 -12.70 5.74 -9.56
CA ARG A 21 -12.35 6.17 -10.92
C ARG A 21 -10.99 6.87 -10.99
N LEU A 22 -10.69 7.72 -10.01
CA LEU A 22 -9.42 8.45 -9.94
C LEU A 22 -8.26 7.56 -9.52
N THR A 23 -8.47 6.60 -8.61
CA THR A 23 -7.48 5.57 -8.26
C THR A 23 -7.10 4.76 -9.51
N ASN A 24 -8.08 4.21 -10.22
CA ASN A 24 -7.86 3.47 -11.48
C ASN A 24 -7.16 4.31 -12.56
N ARG A 25 -7.49 5.60 -12.65
CA ARG A 25 -6.81 6.52 -13.56
C ARG A 25 -5.35 6.76 -13.15
N SER A 26 -5.05 6.74 -11.85
CA SER A 26 -3.69 6.91 -11.33
C SER A 26 -2.80 5.75 -11.75
N VAL A 27 -3.27 4.51 -11.60
CA VAL A 27 -2.58 3.29 -12.08
C VAL A 27 -2.25 3.39 -13.57
N LYS A 28 -3.25 3.73 -14.40
CA LYS A 28 -3.04 3.88 -15.85
C LYS A 28 -2.00 4.95 -16.22
N LEU A 29 -1.80 5.99 -15.40
CA LEU A 29 -0.80 7.02 -15.66
C LEU A 29 0.62 6.51 -15.35
N ILE A 30 0.75 5.65 -14.33
CA ILE A 30 2.00 4.98 -13.95
C ILE A 30 2.40 3.96 -15.00
N ASP A 31 1.50 3.02 -15.33
CA ASP A 31 1.78 1.93 -16.27
C ASP A 31 2.19 2.44 -17.66
N ASN A 32 1.59 3.55 -18.11
CA ASN A 32 1.94 4.16 -19.40
C ASN A 32 3.24 4.97 -19.38
N LYS A 33 4.03 4.91 -18.29
CA LYS A 33 5.25 5.70 -18.05
C LYS A 33 5.05 7.20 -18.32
N LYS A 34 3.83 7.70 -18.10
CA LYS A 34 3.50 9.12 -18.31
C LYS A 34 3.88 9.99 -17.12
N LEU A 35 4.38 9.37 -16.05
CA LEU A 35 4.90 10.05 -14.87
C LEU A 35 6.42 10.15 -14.98
N ILE A 36 6.93 11.38 -14.99
CA ILE A 36 8.34 11.69 -14.79
C ILE A 36 8.55 11.74 -13.28
N GLY A 37 9.54 11.03 -12.75
CA GLY A 37 9.86 11.10 -11.32
C GLY A 37 11.04 10.22 -10.92
N SER A 38 11.50 10.38 -9.68
CA SER A 38 12.50 9.53 -9.06
C SER A 38 11.89 8.22 -8.56
N LEU A 39 12.75 7.23 -8.29
CA LEU A 39 12.40 5.98 -7.60
C LEU A 39 11.47 6.20 -6.40
N HIS A 40 11.85 7.13 -5.51
CA HIS A 40 11.10 7.45 -4.30
C HIS A 40 9.72 8.03 -4.60
N GLN A 41 9.60 8.86 -5.65
CA GLN A 41 8.31 9.40 -6.06
C GLN A 41 7.39 8.30 -6.60
N TRP A 42 7.94 7.34 -7.34
CA TRP A 42 7.17 6.24 -7.91
C TRP A 42 6.70 5.27 -6.81
N ALA A 43 7.62 4.81 -5.95
CA ALA A 43 7.28 3.98 -4.79
C ALA A 43 6.25 4.66 -3.86
N SER A 44 6.37 5.97 -3.64
CA SER A 44 5.40 6.73 -2.85
C SER A 44 4.02 6.78 -3.49
N ILE A 45 3.94 6.91 -4.82
CA ILE A 45 2.67 6.89 -5.54
C ILE A 45 2.05 5.49 -5.49
N ASP A 46 2.82 4.42 -5.68
CA ASP A 46 2.32 3.05 -5.56
C ASP A 46 1.77 2.78 -4.16
N CYS A 47 2.51 3.19 -3.11
CA CYS A 47 2.06 3.08 -1.72
C CYS A 47 0.74 3.83 -1.48
N GLN A 48 0.61 5.06 -1.99
CA GLN A 48 -0.63 5.84 -1.87
C GLN A 48 -1.81 5.17 -2.59
N ILE A 49 -1.59 4.59 -3.77
CA ILE A 49 -2.64 3.93 -4.54
C ILE A 49 -3.05 2.60 -3.89
N ALA A 50 -2.11 1.81 -3.37
CA ALA A 50 -2.42 0.60 -2.62
C ALA A 50 -3.30 0.92 -1.39
N ALA A 51 -2.94 1.97 -0.64
CA ALA A 51 -3.75 2.44 0.49
C ALA A 51 -5.14 2.95 0.06
N LEU A 52 -5.26 3.57 -1.12
CA LEU A 52 -6.57 3.97 -1.67
C LEU A 52 -7.44 2.75 -2.01
N TYR A 53 -6.89 1.73 -2.65
CA TYR A 53 -7.63 0.51 -2.95
C TYR A 53 -8.09 -0.22 -1.68
N LEU A 54 -7.26 -0.25 -0.63
CA LEU A 54 -7.67 -0.74 0.68
C LEU A 54 -8.89 0.01 1.24
N GLN A 55 -8.88 1.34 1.21
CA GLN A 55 -10.00 2.16 1.69
C GLN A 55 -11.25 2.03 0.80
N LEU A 56 -11.08 1.58 -0.44
CA LEU A 56 -12.16 1.25 -1.37
C LEU A 56 -12.63 -0.21 -1.24
N GLU A 57 -12.08 -0.98 -0.29
CA GLU A 57 -12.40 -2.40 -0.07
C GLU A 57 -12.09 -3.27 -1.30
N ASP A 58 -11.03 -2.92 -2.03
CA ASP A 58 -10.55 -3.63 -3.23
C ASP A 58 -9.15 -4.23 -2.95
N PRO A 59 -9.09 -5.36 -2.21
CA PRO A 59 -7.83 -5.92 -1.75
C PRO A 59 -6.97 -6.49 -2.88
N ASP A 60 -7.58 -6.95 -3.98
CA ASP A 60 -6.81 -7.53 -5.09
C ASP A 60 -5.97 -6.47 -5.80
N ASN A 61 -6.57 -5.31 -6.13
CA ASN A 61 -5.82 -4.21 -6.73
C ASN A 61 -4.84 -3.55 -5.74
N ALA A 62 -5.17 -3.53 -4.45
CA ALA A 62 -4.24 -3.08 -3.42
C ALA A 62 -2.96 -3.93 -3.37
N ILE A 63 -3.11 -5.26 -3.41
CA ILE A 63 -1.98 -6.21 -3.45
C ILE A 63 -1.17 -6.04 -4.74
N GLU A 64 -1.83 -5.93 -5.89
CA GLU A 64 -1.13 -5.76 -7.17
C GLU A 64 -0.24 -4.51 -7.17
N VAL A 65 -0.78 -3.36 -6.79
CA VAL A 65 -0.03 -2.10 -6.77
C VAL A 65 1.05 -2.10 -5.69
N ALA A 66 0.78 -2.66 -4.52
CA ALA A 66 1.80 -2.78 -3.48
C ALA A 66 2.99 -3.63 -3.94
N ASN A 67 2.73 -4.73 -4.66
CA ASN A 67 3.80 -5.55 -5.24
C ASN A 67 4.62 -4.81 -6.28
N LYS A 68 4.00 -4.00 -7.16
CA LYS A 68 4.74 -3.13 -8.11
C LYS A 68 5.72 -2.20 -7.38
N GLY A 69 5.27 -1.56 -6.30
CA GLY A 69 6.12 -0.70 -5.47
C GLY A 69 7.26 -1.49 -4.80
N ILE A 70 6.99 -2.72 -4.34
CA ILE A 70 8.01 -3.60 -3.72
C ILE A 70 9.06 -4.02 -4.75
N GLU A 71 8.64 -4.44 -5.94
CA GLU A 71 9.55 -4.81 -7.04
C GLU A 71 10.45 -3.63 -7.40
N LEU A 72 9.87 -2.45 -7.59
CA LEU A 72 10.60 -1.23 -7.86
C LEU A 72 11.65 -0.92 -6.77
N CYS A 73 11.28 -1.01 -5.50
CA CYS A 73 12.23 -0.77 -4.41
C CYS A 73 13.34 -1.85 -4.37
N ARG A 74 13.02 -3.11 -4.64
CA ARG A 74 13.98 -4.23 -4.67
C ARG A 74 14.97 -4.13 -5.82
N GLU A 75 14.52 -3.75 -7.01
CA GLU A 75 15.39 -3.56 -8.19
C GLU A 75 16.46 -2.48 -7.97
N HIS A 76 16.23 -1.59 -7.01
CA HIS A 76 17.09 -0.46 -6.69
C HIS A 76 17.67 -0.53 -5.27
N ASP A 77 17.66 -1.70 -4.63
CA ASP A 77 18.22 -1.96 -3.28
C ASP A 77 17.75 -0.95 -2.22
N SER A 78 16.49 -0.51 -2.31
CA SER A 78 15.91 0.51 -1.44
C SER A 78 14.93 -0.09 -0.43
N LEU A 79 15.09 0.28 0.84
CA LEU A 79 14.10 -0.03 1.89
C LEU A 79 12.96 1.00 1.96
N PHE A 80 12.96 1.99 1.06
CA PHE A 80 11.98 3.07 1.09
C PHE A 80 10.56 2.53 0.92
N LEU A 81 9.68 2.84 1.88
CA LEU A 81 8.27 2.44 1.96
C LEU A 81 7.97 0.93 1.88
N LEU A 82 8.98 0.04 1.94
CA LEU A 82 8.72 -1.40 1.87
C LEU A 82 7.84 -1.89 3.01
N ASP A 83 8.05 -1.41 4.23
CA ASP A 83 7.19 -1.69 5.39
C ASP A 83 5.73 -1.30 5.15
N GLU A 84 5.47 -0.11 4.63
CA GLU A 84 4.12 0.40 4.33
C GLU A 84 3.46 -0.36 3.17
N LEU A 85 4.23 -0.76 2.16
CA LEU A 85 3.75 -1.59 1.05
C LEU A 85 3.38 -3.00 1.55
N TYR A 86 4.21 -3.61 2.39
CA TYR A 86 3.89 -4.90 3.02
C TYR A 86 2.71 -4.80 4.00
N LEU A 87 2.57 -3.68 4.69
CA LEU A 87 1.40 -3.41 5.52
C LEU A 87 0.13 -3.36 4.68
N CYS A 88 0.18 -2.73 3.49
CA CYS A 88 -0.96 -2.73 2.57
C CYS A 88 -1.34 -4.14 2.14
N ILE A 89 -0.35 -5.00 1.84
CA ILE A 89 -0.59 -6.41 1.50
C ILE A 89 -1.21 -7.16 2.69
N GLY A 90 -0.67 -6.99 3.90
CA GLY A 90 -1.18 -7.65 5.11
C GLY A 90 -2.65 -7.31 5.38
N ARG A 91 -2.99 -6.02 5.32
CA ARG A 91 -4.38 -5.53 5.46
C ARG A 91 -5.29 -6.01 4.34
N SER A 92 -4.78 -6.16 3.13
CA SER A 92 -5.55 -6.70 2.01
C SER A 92 -5.92 -8.15 2.25
N TYR A 93 -4.99 -8.96 2.77
CA TYR A 93 -5.28 -10.34 3.15
C TYR A 93 -6.21 -10.45 4.36
N ILE A 94 -6.16 -9.51 5.32
CA ILE A 94 -7.19 -9.39 6.37
C ILE A 94 -8.58 -9.19 5.75
N LEU A 95 -8.73 -8.27 4.79
CA LEU A 95 -10.00 -8.04 4.09
C LEU A 95 -10.47 -9.29 3.32
N LYS A 96 -9.54 -10.06 2.77
CA LYS A 96 -9.82 -11.34 2.10
C LYS A 96 -10.06 -12.50 3.05
N ASN A 97 -9.98 -12.28 4.37
CA ASN A 97 -10.06 -13.29 5.41
C ASN A 97 -9.00 -14.41 5.28
N ASP A 98 -7.85 -14.11 4.67
CA ASP A 98 -6.70 -15.01 4.56
C ASP A 98 -5.70 -14.69 5.67
N LYS A 99 -5.92 -15.31 6.84
CA LYS A 99 -5.11 -15.05 8.04
C LYS A 99 -3.64 -15.41 7.87
N GLU A 100 -3.34 -16.47 7.12
CA GLU A 100 -1.97 -16.97 6.95
C GLU A 100 -1.13 -15.99 6.14
N GLU A 101 -1.62 -15.56 4.98
CA GLU A 101 -0.92 -14.59 4.14
C GLU A 101 -0.87 -13.20 4.79
N ALA A 102 -1.94 -12.81 5.50
CA ALA A 102 -1.95 -11.58 6.29
C ALA A 102 -0.81 -11.58 7.33
N LYS A 103 -0.69 -12.66 8.12
CA LYS A 103 0.33 -12.78 9.16
C LYS A 103 1.75 -12.73 8.58
N LYS A 104 1.99 -13.40 7.44
CA LYS A 104 3.29 -13.35 6.75
C LYS A 104 3.65 -11.93 6.35
N ALA A 105 2.74 -11.23 5.66
CA ALA A 105 2.99 -9.88 5.18
C ALA A 105 3.19 -8.88 6.33
N LEU A 106 2.39 -8.96 7.40
CA LEU A 106 2.51 -8.08 8.57
C LEU A 106 3.82 -8.29 9.34
N LYS A 107 4.31 -9.53 9.46
CA LYS A 107 5.63 -9.79 10.06
C LYS A 107 6.78 -9.18 9.26
N ILE A 108 6.66 -9.19 7.92
CA ILE A 108 7.62 -8.54 7.05
C ILE A 108 7.57 -7.02 7.24
N ALA A 109 6.36 -6.44 7.27
CA ALA A 109 6.16 -5.01 7.53
C ALA A 109 6.76 -4.57 8.87
N GLU A 110 6.50 -5.32 9.95
CA GLU A 110 7.08 -5.10 11.28
C GLU A 110 8.61 -5.09 11.23
N SER A 111 9.21 -6.15 10.67
CA SER A 111 10.67 -6.32 10.60
C SER A 111 11.33 -5.18 9.82
N LEU A 112 10.74 -4.79 8.69
CA LEU A 112 11.22 -3.69 7.86
C LEU A 112 11.09 -2.33 8.54
N SER A 113 9.99 -2.11 9.27
CA SER A 113 9.81 -0.88 10.03
C SER A 113 10.89 -0.74 11.10
N ILE A 114 11.20 -1.81 11.83
CA ILE A 114 12.28 -1.80 12.82
C ILE A 114 13.63 -1.53 12.14
N ALA A 115 13.90 -2.18 11.01
CA ALA A 115 15.14 -1.99 10.27
C ALA A 115 15.31 -0.55 9.75
N ARG A 116 14.22 0.10 9.30
CA ARG A 116 14.27 1.46 8.75
C ARG A 116 14.25 2.55 9.82
N ASN A 117 13.40 2.39 10.83
CA ASN A 117 13.04 3.46 11.76
C ASN A 117 13.53 3.21 13.21
N GLY A 118 14.11 2.04 13.50
CA GLY A 118 14.53 1.64 14.85
C GLY A 118 13.39 1.16 15.76
N SER A 119 12.14 1.29 15.31
CA SER A 119 10.95 0.79 16.00
C SER A 119 9.84 0.47 14.99
N VAL A 120 8.78 -0.18 15.46
CA VAL A 120 7.54 -0.32 14.68
C VAL A 120 6.93 1.09 14.52
N ALA A 121 6.67 1.50 13.28
CA ALA A 121 6.20 2.84 12.95
C ALA A 121 4.68 2.97 13.15
N GLU A 122 3.95 1.87 13.01
CA GLU A 122 2.51 1.83 13.18
C GLU A 122 2.14 0.78 14.24
N ASP A 123 1.78 1.23 15.45
CA ASP A 123 1.42 0.37 16.59
C ASP A 123 0.29 -0.61 16.26
N THR A 124 -0.54 -0.28 15.27
CA THR A 124 -1.63 -1.14 14.81
C THR A 124 -1.13 -2.46 14.23
N ILE A 125 0.11 -2.52 13.71
CA ILE A 125 0.69 -3.78 13.18
C ILE A 125 0.73 -4.84 14.27
N LEU A 126 1.17 -4.48 15.48
CA LEU A 126 1.25 -5.40 16.62
C LEU A 126 -0.13 -5.87 17.06
N LEU A 127 -1.12 -4.96 17.03
CA LEU A 127 -2.50 -5.28 17.38
C LEU A 127 -3.14 -6.20 16.33
N GLU A 128 -2.94 -5.91 15.04
CA GLU A 128 -3.41 -6.74 13.92
C GLU A 128 -2.78 -8.14 13.97
N LEU A 129 -1.47 -8.24 14.20
CA LEU A 129 -0.78 -9.51 14.38
C LEU A 129 -1.36 -10.31 15.55
N LYS A 130 -1.55 -9.68 16.72
CA LYS A 130 -2.14 -10.33 17.89
C LYS A 130 -3.55 -10.87 17.61
N ASN A 131 -4.37 -10.11 16.87
CA ASN A 131 -5.72 -10.53 16.51
C ASN A 131 -5.74 -11.72 15.54
N LEU A 132 -4.68 -11.92 14.75
CA LEU A 132 -4.52 -13.05 13.85
C LEU A 132 -4.04 -14.34 14.55
N GLU A 133 -3.64 -14.26 15.82
CA GLU A 133 -3.22 -15.42 16.63
C GLU A 133 -4.37 -16.09 17.39
N ILE A 134 -5.58 -15.51 17.30
CA ILE A 134 -6.83 -15.99 17.89
C ILE A 134 -7.66 -16.70 16.81
#